data_AF-A0A9E3KS56-F1
#
_entry.id   AF-A0A9E3KS56-F1
#
_cell.length_a   1.000
_cell.length_b   1.000
_cell.length_c   1.000
_cell.angle_alpha   90.00
_cell.angle_beta   90.00
_cell.angle_gamma   90.00
#
_symmetry.space_group_name_H-M   'P 1'
#
loop_
_entity.id
_entity.type
_entity.pdbx_description
1 polymer ?
#
loop_
_entity_poly.entity_id
_entity_poly.type
_entity_poly.pdbx_seq_one_letter_code
_entity_poly.pdbx_strand_id
1 'polypeptide(L)'
;MKRLLFIILLVGLISCETGNVDPAVVDFGKFTMEMPKTWTTTIQQGYDSFVGQIETDDNQIITFDLGWYSDRLNVDPNTHDIDVVIIDNKRAKSVKPKNLDPGTTGIYFDSLETTKINKFQISGINLNSSNQKLLMRAAKSLEFKD
;
A
#
# COMPACT_ATOMS: atom_id res chain seq x y z
N MET A 1 51.84 29.52 16.20
CA MET A 1 50.62 29.01 16.87
C MET A 1 49.56 28.79 15.79
N LYS A 2 49.37 27.55 15.33
CA LYS A 2 48.41 27.20 14.28
C LYS A 2 46.99 27.34 14.83
N ARG A 3 46.22 28.32 14.35
CA ARG A 3 44.78 28.42 14.64
C ARG A 3 44.07 27.45 13.69
N LEU A 4 43.64 26.31 14.22
CA LEU A 4 42.86 25.32 13.49
C LEU A 4 41.48 25.93 13.15
N LEU A 5 41.11 25.91 11.87
CA LEU A 5 39.74 26.17 11.42
C LEU A 5 38.81 25.11 11.99
N PHE A 6 37.78 25.51 12.73
CA PHE A 6 36.63 24.65 13.00
C PHE A 6 35.56 24.92 11.93
N ILE A 7 35.53 24.05 10.91
CA ILE A 7 34.43 23.96 9.96
C ILE A 7 33.32 23.20 10.70
N ILE A 8 32.25 23.90 11.07
CA ILE A 8 31.02 23.29 11.59
C ILE A 8 30.35 22.61 10.39
N LEU A 9 30.63 21.33 10.20
CA LEU A 9 29.91 20.47 9.27
C LEU A 9 28.56 20.14 9.93
N LEU A 10 27.58 21.01 9.75
CA LEU A 10 26.19 20.75 10.10
C LEU A 10 25.63 19.72 9.09
N VAL A 11 26.03 18.46 9.24
CA VAL A 11 25.38 17.34 8.57
C VAL A 11 24.02 17.20 9.24
N GLY A 12 23.03 17.90 8.69
CA GLY A 12 21.63 17.67 9.00
C GLY A 12 21.29 16.24 8.61
N LEU A 13 21.42 15.33 9.57
CA LEU A 13 20.77 14.03 9.54
C LEU A 13 19.27 14.29 9.69
N ILE A 14 18.63 14.72 8.62
CA ILE A 14 17.19 14.53 8.47
C ILE A 14 17.04 13.03 8.19
N SER A 15 17.24 12.23 9.24
CA SER A 15 16.75 10.86 9.26
C SER A 15 15.27 11.01 9.07
N CYS A 16 14.77 10.52 7.93
CA CYS A 16 13.35 10.35 7.75
C CYS A 16 12.96 9.29 8.78
N GLU A 17 12.60 9.72 9.99
CA GLU A 17 11.84 8.88 10.90
C GLU A 17 10.61 8.52 10.09
N THR A 18 10.60 7.30 9.55
CA THR A 18 9.33 6.62 9.32
C THR A 18 8.69 6.64 10.69
N GLY A 19 7.81 7.62 10.93
CA GLY A 19 7.25 7.89 12.25
C GLY A 19 6.85 6.58 12.88
N ASN A 20 7.05 6.43 14.19
CA ASN A 20 6.69 5.24 14.93
C ASN A 20 5.19 4.93 14.72
N VAL A 21 4.91 4.20 13.64
CA VAL A 21 3.59 3.68 13.32
C VAL A 21 3.52 2.37 14.06
N ASP A 22 2.67 2.30 15.08
CA ASP A 22 2.33 1.06 15.77
C ASP A 22 1.41 0.25 14.84
N PRO A 23 1.91 -0.81 14.18
CA PRO A 23 1.10 -1.60 13.28
C PRO A 23 0.24 -2.58 14.08
N ALA A 24 -0.98 -2.80 13.63
CA ALA A 24 -1.85 -3.86 14.13
C ALA A 24 -2.20 -4.81 12.98
N VAL A 25 -2.24 -6.11 13.28
CA VAL A 25 -2.84 -7.10 12.38
C VAL A 25 -4.35 -6.90 12.42
N VAL A 26 -4.94 -6.62 11.27
CA VAL A 26 -6.39 -6.48 11.10
C VAL A 26 -6.90 -7.66 10.29
N ASP A 27 -7.95 -8.31 10.79
CA ASP A 27 -8.62 -9.41 10.13
C ASP A 27 -9.87 -8.92 9.39
N PHE A 28 -9.86 -9.02 8.06
CA PHE A 28 -10.99 -8.65 7.19
C PHE A 28 -11.92 -9.83 6.91
N GLY A 29 -11.74 -10.97 7.59
CA GLY A 29 -12.49 -12.19 7.39
C GLY A 29 -11.93 -13.06 6.27
N LYS A 30 -11.62 -12.48 5.10
CA LYS A 30 -11.04 -13.19 3.92
C LYS A 30 -9.52 -13.13 3.82
N PHE A 31 -8.92 -12.16 4.47
CA PHE A 31 -7.47 -11.96 4.52
C PHE A 31 -7.12 -11.17 5.79
N THR A 32 -5.85 -11.19 6.15
CA THR A 32 -5.27 -10.34 7.20
C THR A 32 -4.28 -9.37 6.58
N MET A 33 -4.07 -8.23 7.24
CA MET A 33 -3.08 -7.24 6.84
C MET A 33 -2.58 -6.46 8.05
N GLU A 34 -1.27 -6.20 8.12
CA GLU A 34 -0.70 -5.26 9.09
C GLU A 34 -0.87 -3.81 8.60
N MET A 35 -1.48 -2.95 9.40
CA MET A 35 -1.64 -1.54 9.05
C MET A 35 -1.57 -0.64 10.31
N PRO A 36 -1.41 0.69 10.15
CA PRO A 36 -1.48 1.61 11.28
C PRO A 36 -2.75 1.39 12.10
N LYS A 37 -2.62 1.20 13.42
CA LYS A 37 -3.77 0.96 14.32
C LYS A 37 -4.81 2.09 14.30
N THR A 38 -4.40 3.29 13.91
CA THR A 38 -5.23 4.49 13.83
C THR A 38 -6.11 4.53 12.57
N TRP A 39 -5.76 3.77 11.53
CA TRP A 39 -6.58 3.67 10.32
C TRP A 39 -7.90 2.97 10.63
N THR A 40 -8.98 3.48 10.04
CA THR A 40 -10.32 2.94 10.26
C THR A 40 -10.81 2.19 9.03
N THR A 41 -11.63 1.16 9.24
CA THR A 41 -12.05 0.25 8.17
C THR A 41 -13.56 0.15 8.09
N THR A 42 -14.12 0.19 6.89
CA THR A 42 -15.54 -0.06 6.63
C THR A 42 -15.69 -1.14 5.56
N ILE A 43 -16.34 -2.25 5.89
CA ILE A 43 -16.76 -3.24 4.90
C ILE A 43 -18.01 -2.72 4.21
N GLN A 44 -18.01 -2.74 2.87
CA GLN A 44 -19.16 -2.31 2.08
C GLN A 44 -19.89 -3.54 1.51
N GLN A 45 -21.22 -3.46 1.41
CA GLN A 45 -22.01 -4.54 0.82
C GLN A 45 -21.90 -4.48 -0.71
N GLY A 46 -21.06 -5.34 -1.29
CA GLY A 46 -21.06 -5.63 -2.73
C GLY A 46 -22.14 -6.65 -3.10
N TYR A 47 -22.52 -6.71 -4.39
CA TYR A 47 -23.47 -7.72 -4.89
C TYR A 47 -22.80 -9.10 -5.04
N ASP A 48 -21.60 -9.12 -5.62
CA ASP A 48 -20.81 -10.30 -5.97
C ASP A 48 -19.35 -10.23 -5.49
N SER A 49 -18.88 -9.05 -5.09
CA SER A 49 -17.53 -8.83 -4.54
C SER A 49 -17.53 -8.58 -3.03
N PHE A 50 -16.44 -8.99 -2.37
CA PHE A 50 -16.10 -8.54 -1.02
C PHE A 50 -15.25 -7.27 -1.13
N VAL A 51 -15.86 -6.12 -0.82
CA VAL A 51 -15.28 -4.79 -0.98
C VAL A 51 -15.21 -4.05 0.35
N GLY A 52 -14.25 -3.17 0.48
CA GLY A 52 -14.13 -2.33 1.66
C GLY A 52 -13.25 -1.12 1.46
N GLN A 53 -13.29 -0.26 2.46
CA GLN A 53 -12.58 1.00 2.52
C GLN A 53 -11.74 1.06 3.79
N ILE A 54 -10.57 1.65 3.67
CA ILE A 54 -9.67 2.02 4.75
C ILE A 54 -9.47 3.52 4.66
N GLU A 55 -9.70 4.23 5.76
CA GLU A 55 -9.51 5.67 5.88
C GLU A 55 -8.28 5.93 6.76
N THR A 56 -7.35 6.73 6.22
CA THR A 56 -6.11 7.11 6.90
C THR A 56 -6.34 8.26 7.88
N ASP A 57 -5.37 8.54 8.75
CA ASP A 57 -5.45 9.60 9.77
C ASP A 57 -5.65 11.01 9.20
N ASP A 58 -5.26 11.23 7.95
CA ASP A 58 -5.45 12.46 7.18
C ASP A 58 -6.61 12.38 6.18
N ASN A 59 -7.54 11.44 6.39
CA ASN A 59 -8.77 11.24 5.64
C ASN A 59 -8.57 10.88 4.15
N GLN A 60 -7.43 10.28 3.80
CA GLN A 60 -7.25 9.69 2.48
C GLN A 60 -7.86 8.30 2.44
N ILE A 61 -8.37 7.95 1.26
CA ILE A 61 -9.15 6.74 1.08
C ILE A 61 -8.34 5.70 0.31
N ILE A 62 -8.30 4.50 0.89
CA ILE A 62 -7.80 3.27 0.28
C ILE A 62 -8.98 2.32 0.14
N THR A 63 -9.14 1.66 -1.01
CA THR A 63 -10.19 0.69 -1.24
C THR A 63 -9.59 -0.66 -1.59
N PHE A 64 -10.31 -1.73 -1.25
CA PHE A 64 -10.01 -3.06 -1.74
C PHE A 64 -11.25 -3.70 -2.37
N ASP A 65 -11.01 -4.58 -3.33
CA ASP A 65 -12.02 -5.37 -4.01
C ASP A 65 -11.47 -6.78 -4.21
N LEU A 66 -12.18 -7.76 -3.65
CA LEU A 66 -12.01 -9.19 -3.88
C LEU A 66 -13.20 -9.71 -4.70
N GLY A 67 -12.98 -10.01 -5.97
CA GLY A 67 -14.02 -10.48 -6.87
C GLY A 67 -13.51 -10.78 -8.28
N TRP A 68 -14.42 -11.13 -9.20
CA TRP A 68 -14.07 -11.51 -10.57
C TRP A 68 -13.69 -10.32 -11.45
N TYR A 69 -14.21 -9.15 -11.09
CA TYR A 69 -14.10 -7.91 -11.86
C TYR A 69 -13.20 -6.86 -11.20
N SER A 70 -12.43 -7.24 -10.17
CA SER A 70 -11.52 -6.32 -9.48
C SER A 70 -10.58 -5.63 -10.47
N ASP A 71 -10.40 -4.32 -10.29
CA ASP A 71 -9.61 -3.48 -11.20
C ASP A 71 -8.16 -3.98 -11.29
N ARG A 72 -7.63 -4.06 -12.51
CA ARG A 72 -6.26 -4.49 -12.79
C ARG A 72 -5.21 -3.44 -12.45
N LEU A 73 -5.61 -2.24 -12.04
CA LEU A 73 -4.77 -1.06 -11.81
C LEU A 73 -4.01 -0.62 -13.06
N ASN A 74 -4.70 -0.49 -14.19
CA ASN A 74 -4.08 -0.06 -15.45
C ASN A 74 -3.65 1.41 -15.34
N VAL A 75 -2.33 1.65 -15.33
CA VAL A 75 -1.71 2.98 -15.19
C VAL A 75 -0.74 3.24 -16.35
N ASP A 76 -0.41 4.51 -16.58
CA ASP A 76 0.59 4.89 -17.58
C ASP A 76 2.01 4.54 -17.10
N PRO A 77 2.76 3.68 -17.82
CA PRO A 77 4.13 3.29 -17.45
C PRO A 77 5.14 4.46 -17.51
N ASN A 78 4.80 5.57 -18.17
CA ASN A 78 5.66 6.76 -18.15
C ASN A 78 5.60 7.46 -16.79
N THR A 79 4.46 7.41 -16.10
CA THR A 79 4.23 8.12 -14.83
C THR A 79 4.27 7.20 -13.61
N HIS A 80 4.21 5.88 -13.80
CA HIS A 80 4.19 4.91 -12.70
C HIS A 80 5.35 3.91 -12.81
N ASP A 81 5.88 3.52 -11.65
CA ASP A 81 6.67 2.30 -11.52
C ASP A 81 5.69 1.12 -11.45
N ILE A 82 5.94 0.10 -12.29
CA ILE A 82 5.12 -1.11 -12.38
C ILE A 82 6.04 -2.31 -12.16
N ASP A 83 5.83 -3.02 -11.06
CA ASP A 83 6.65 -4.15 -10.65
C ASP A 83 5.80 -5.41 -10.49
N VAL A 84 6.46 -6.57 -10.52
CA VAL A 84 5.89 -7.82 -10.03
C VAL A 84 6.53 -8.16 -8.69
N VAL A 85 5.70 -8.38 -7.67
CA VAL A 85 6.11 -8.75 -6.32
C VAL A 85 5.52 -10.10 -5.92
N ILE A 86 6.14 -10.76 -4.95
CA ILE A 86 5.60 -11.97 -4.32
C ILE A 86 5.07 -11.59 -2.94
N ILE A 87 3.79 -11.85 -2.70
CA ILE A 87 3.09 -11.60 -1.44
C ILE A 87 2.26 -12.86 -1.16
N ASP A 88 2.37 -13.42 0.04
CA ASP A 88 1.70 -14.68 0.41
C ASP A 88 1.89 -15.80 -0.65
N ASN A 89 3.13 -15.97 -1.09
CA ASN A 89 3.54 -16.92 -2.15
C ASN A 89 2.83 -16.75 -3.50
N LYS A 90 2.15 -15.62 -3.74
CA LYS A 90 1.40 -15.30 -4.96
C LYS A 90 2.03 -14.11 -5.67
N ARG A 91 1.96 -14.10 -7.01
CA ARG A 91 2.44 -12.98 -7.83
C ARG A 91 1.41 -11.86 -7.83
N ALA A 92 1.83 -10.65 -7.48
CA ALA A 92 1.02 -9.44 -7.59
C ALA A 92 1.69 -8.41 -8.49
N LYS A 93 0.88 -7.65 -9.23
CA LYS A 93 1.31 -6.40 -9.84
C LYS A 93 1.32 -5.31 -8.78
N SER A 94 2.42 -4.60 -8.65
CA SER A 94 2.54 -3.40 -7.81
C SER A 94 2.60 -2.18 -8.70
N VAL A 95 1.86 -1.12 -8.34
CA VAL A 95 1.90 0.17 -9.02
C VAL A 95 2.09 1.29 -8.01
N LYS A 96 2.93 2.27 -8.36
CA LYS A 96 3.09 3.50 -7.59
C LYS A 96 3.49 4.65 -8.53
N PRO A 97 3.11 5.90 -8.25
CA PRO A 97 3.57 7.05 -9.02
C PRO A 97 5.09 7.21 -8.91
N LYS A 98 5.73 7.60 -10.01
CA LYS A 98 7.13 8.01 -9.99
C LYS A 98 7.25 9.28 -9.14
N ASN A 99 8.35 9.41 -8.40
CA ASN A 99 8.66 10.58 -7.57
C ASN A 99 7.62 10.95 -6.49
N LEU A 100 6.73 10.04 -6.09
CA LEU A 100 5.66 10.30 -5.11
C LEU A 100 4.65 11.37 -5.58
N ASP A 101 4.51 11.54 -6.89
CA ASP A 101 3.52 12.41 -7.51
C ASP A 101 2.08 11.88 -7.30
N PRO A 102 1.05 12.72 -7.54
CA PRO A 102 -0.33 12.25 -7.58
C PRO A 102 -0.52 11.11 -8.60
N GLY A 103 -1.23 10.06 -8.21
CA GLY A 103 -1.54 8.92 -9.06
C GLY A 103 -2.03 7.73 -8.24
N THR A 104 -2.09 6.55 -8.87
CA THR A 104 -2.58 5.33 -8.20
C THR A 104 -1.43 4.62 -7.53
N THR A 105 -1.58 4.34 -6.23
CA THR A 105 -0.68 3.46 -5.48
C THR A 105 -1.46 2.23 -5.05
N GLY A 106 -1.01 1.03 -5.40
CA GLY A 106 -1.73 -0.18 -5.03
C GLY A 106 -1.09 -1.47 -5.53
N ILE A 107 -1.74 -2.58 -5.21
CA ILE A 107 -1.38 -3.91 -5.72
C ILE A 107 -2.60 -4.63 -6.30
N TYR A 108 -2.35 -5.52 -7.24
CA TYR A 108 -3.35 -6.34 -7.90
C TYR A 108 -2.87 -7.79 -8.02
N PHE A 109 -3.71 -8.74 -7.63
CA PHE A 109 -3.54 -10.17 -7.88
C PHE A 109 -4.50 -10.59 -8.97
N ASP A 110 -3.95 -11.13 -10.06
CA ASP A 110 -4.76 -11.66 -11.16
C ASP A 110 -5.44 -12.99 -10.81
N SER A 111 -5.00 -13.62 -9.73
CA SER A 111 -5.47 -14.91 -9.26
C SER A 111 -5.01 -15.15 -7.84
N LEU A 112 -5.93 -15.47 -6.93
CA LEU A 112 -5.59 -15.92 -5.57
C LEU A 112 -5.59 -17.44 -5.41
N GLU A 113 -6.35 -18.15 -6.25
CA GLU A 113 -6.51 -19.60 -6.22
C GLU A 113 -5.88 -20.25 -7.45
N THR A 114 -5.64 -21.56 -7.40
CA THR A 114 -5.19 -22.33 -8.57
C THR A 114 -6.20 -22.34 -9.72
N THR A 115 -7.49 -22.21 -9.41
CA THR A 115 -8.60 -22.14 -10.36
C THR A 115 -8.79 -20.75 -10.98
N LYS A 116 -8.02 -19.74 -10.54
CA LYS A 116 -8.02 -18.35 -11.04
C LYS A 116 -9.36 -17.61 -11.03
N ILE A 117 -10.24 -17.96 -10.10
CA ILE A 117 -11.59 -17.42 -10.07
C ILE A 117 -11.60 -16.01 -9.45
N ASN A 118 -10.98 -15.86 -8.29
CA ASN A 118 -10.99 -14.60 -7.55
C ASN A 118 -9.72 -13.79 -7.78
N LYS A 119 -9.92 -12.50 -8.08
CA LYS A 119 -8.88 -11.47 -8.12
C LYS A 119 -8.96 -10.64 -6.86
N PHE A 120 -7.91 -9.88 -6.63
CA PHE A 120 -7.88 -8.91 -5.55
C PHE A 120 -7.15 -7.65 -5.99
N GLN A 121 -7.66 -6.50 -5.58
CA GLN A 121 -6.90 -5.26 -5.61
C GLN A 121 -7.02 -4.54 -4.27
N ILE A 122 -5.97 -3.80 -3.91
CA ILE A 122 -6.05 -2.76 -2.89
C ILE A 122 -5.27 -1.54 -3.39
N SER A 123 -5.89 -0.37 -3.38
CA SER A 123 -5.28 0.84 -3.91
C SER A 123 -5.85 2.12 -3.29
N GLY A 124 -5.08 3.20 -3.40
CA GLY A 124 -5.53 4.56 -3.13
C GLY A 124 -5.09 5.50 -4.25
N ILE A 125 -5.84 6.57 -4.45
CA ILE A 125 -5.59 7.58 -5.49
C ILE A 125 -5.08 8.85 -4.83
N ASN A 126 -3.99 9.40 -5.36
CA ASN A 126 -3.36 10.65 -4.89
C ASN A 126 -3.01 10.62 -3.40
N LEU A 127 -2.62 9.45 -2.88
CA LEU A 127 -2.11 9.32 -1.52
C LEU A 127 -0.88 10.21 -1.34
N ASN A 128 -0.74 10.82 -0.17
CA ASN A 128 0.47 11.55 0.17
C ASN A 128 1.65 10.57 0.27
N SER A 129 2.88 11.09 0.21
CA SER A 129 4.11 10.31 0.27
C SER A 129 4.23 9.33 1.45
N SER A 130 3.68 9.68 2.61
CA SER A 130 3.66 8.81 3.79
C SER A 130 2.67 7.66 3.58
N ASN A 131 1.45 7.95 3.16
CA ASN A 131 0.40 6.95 2.95
C ASN A 131 0.69 6.03 1.77
N GLN A 132 1.37 6.51 0.73
CA GLN A 132 1.88 5.64 -0.33
C GLN A 132 2.82 4.57 0.24
N LYS A 133 3.76 4.96 1.12
CA LYS A 133 4.70 4.03 1.77
C LYS A 133 3.99 3.09 2.73
N LEU A 134 3.04 3.60 3.53
CA LEU A 134 2.28 2.80 4.48
C LEU A 134 1.38 1.79 3.78
N LEU A 135 0.67 2.19 2.72
CA LEU A 135 -0.11 1.26 1.91
C LEU A 135 0.79 0.18 1.30
N MET A 136 1.93 0.53 0.71
CA MET A 136 2.84 -0.47 0.15
C MET A 136 3.43 -1.42 1.20
N ARG A 137 3.65 -0.96 2.44
CA ARG A 137 4.07 -1.82 3.56
C ARG A 137 2.92 -2.75 3.96
N ALA A 138 1.71 -2.21 4.16
CA ALA A 138 0.54 -2.97 4.56
C ALA A 138 0.19 -4.03 3.50
N ALA A 139 0.12 -3.64 2.24
CA ALA A 139 -0.16 -4.53 1.12
C ALA A 139 0.82 -5.72 1.03
N LYS A 140 2.10 -5.53 1.39
CA LYS A 140 3.11 -6.60 1.42
C LYS A 140 2.95 -7.60 2.57
N SER A 141 2.16 -7.24 3.58
CA SER A 141 1.84 -8.10 4.74
C SER A 141 0.53 -8.87 4.57
N LEU A 142 -0.11 -8.80 3.40
CA LEU A 142 -1.34 -9.55 3.15
C LEU A 142 -1.08 -11.04 3.29
N GLU A 143 -1.97 -11.72 4.01
CA GLU A 143 -2.11 -13.16 4.03
C GLU A 143 -3.56 -13.51 3.70
N PHE A 144 -3.78 -14.29 2.63
CA PHE A 144 -5.13 -14.71 2.24
C PHE A 144 -5.51 -15.97 3.01
N LYS A 145 -6.77 -16.07 3.43
CA LYS A 145 -7.28 -17.29 4.04
C LYS A 145 -7.74 -18.26 2.96
N ASP A 146 -7.34 -19.52 3.12
CA ASP A 146 -7.78 -20.65 2.28
C ASP A 146 -9.28 -20.96 2.45
#